data_AF-A0A0G3GMI7-F1
#
_entry.id   AF-A0A0G3GMI7-F1
#
_cell.length_a   1.000
_cell.length_b   1.000
_cell.length_c   1.000
_cell.angle_alpha   90.00
_cell.angle_beta   90.00
_cell.angle_gamma   90.00
#
_symmetry.space_group_name_H-M   'P 1'
#
loop_
_entity.id
_entity.type
_entity.pdbx_description
1 polymer ?
#
loop_
_entity_poly.entity_id
_entity_poly.type
_entity_poly.pdbx_seq_one_letter_code
_entity_poly.pdbx_strand_id
1 'polypeptide(L)'
;MNKNTVDNHELERALPADLGDPQPVITPGKMRSDRIPLPEGVTKQEADLAEVQEAREQGITAPGDQPMIRTFAADNCRTYWPSSFQVCGAIRAKYESMAVTWAGQTPVSFLGLPKSNELTNPDGVGKRTEFDNGFIYWHPDTGAWSVTTHNSIVWARNGWELGRLGYPTSDEIGTGDRVGRKQYFQRGRIYGSLSGVVSIEGKILEKWVETGEEKGPLGYPATDEEGTPDGVGRYNRFALGMIYWHPNHGAHPLLGTILLRWSSAGFERSNWGYPVADFTNDQYFRITQNFERGNIGGFLPPIHSLFSSVGISFNDYDSVYDLLVKDFQDHNLEVKESFIALSERANDSLRIHRQPLNANGSPEETLVTPYSTIYDNAAIPGLPCDSFIAPGNSRTNRGDVFYSKAVSKHVVNHGHAGIFVENPDGNPENIATVEAVNAEKGVQKLRGRDRIGVCNPRYLSVKTDDETRNRAAAWAESQVGSGYNNNFLTTRIGGLEKDQYNCSQLVWAAFKIASGGGLDIGERYPYEPYQPAVFPLDILLSHNTREFQ
;
A
#
# COMPACT_ATOMS: atom_id res chain seq x y z
N MET A 1 -16.81 18.44 15.36
CA MET A 1 -15.87 19.34 14.64
C MET A 1 -14.54 19.21 15.34
N ASN A 2 -13.60 18.47 14.75
CA ASN A 2 -12.25 18.28 15.28
C ASN A 2 -11.45 19.58 15.08
N LYS A 3 -11.08 20.23 16.19
CA LYS A 3 -10.18 21.39 16.21
C LYS A 3 -8.79 20.99 16.74
N ASN A 4 -8.22 19.90 16.23
CA ASN A 4 -6.91 19.38 16.67
C ASN A 4 -5.78 19.71 15.67
N THR A 5 -5.78 20.91 15.13
CA THR A 5 -4.67 21.46 14.35
C THR A 5 -4.29 22.80 14.94
N VAL A 6 -3.71 22.80 16.15
CA VAL A 6 -2.79 23.89 16.48
C VAL A 6 -1.52 23.52 15.74
N ASP A 7 -1.36 24.11 14.56
CA ASP A 7 -0.09 24.11 13.85
C ASP A 7 0.93 24.81 14.77
N ASN A 8 2.04 24.14 15.10
CA ASN A 8 3.12 24.77 15.86
C ASN A 8 3.60 26.07 15.17
N HIS A 9 3.33 26.26 13.88
CA HIS A 9 3.55 27.54 13.18
C HIS A 9 2.66 28.71 13.65
N GLU A 10 1.48 28.50 14.25
CA GLU A 10 0.70 29.63 14.79
C GLU A 10 1.36 30.22 16.04
N LEU A 11 1.96 29.38 16.90
CA LEU A 11 2.81 29.85 18.00
C LEU A 11 4.10 30.51 17.48
N GLU A 12 4.71 30.00 16.39
CA GLU A 12 5.87 30.63 15.75
C GLU A 12 5.56 31.99 15.11
N ARG A 13 4.33 32.22 14.61
CA ARG A 13 3.95 33.49 13.98
C ARG A 13 3.45 34.57 14.96
N ALA A 14 3.02 34.19 16.17
CA ALA A 14 2.28 35.10 17.05
C ALA A 14 3.13 35.79 18.14
N LEU A 15 4.28 35.24 18.53
CA LEU A 15 5.04 35.73 19.69
C LEU A 15 6.38 36.40 19.29
N PRO A 16 6.78 37.53 19.91
CA PRO A 16 8.03 38.24 19.60
C PRO A 16 9.27 37.52 20.13
N ALA A 17 10.43 37.75 19.50
CA ALA A 17 11.71 37.10 19.80
C ALA A 17 12.35 37.46 21.17
N ASP A 18 11.72 38.32 21.96
CA ASP A 18 12.08 38.65 23.35
C ASP A 18 10.79 38.95 24.11
N LEU A 19 10.51 38.19 25.17
CA LEU A 19 9.34 38.42 26.02
C LEU A 19 9.60 39.54 27.05
N GLY A 20 10.86 39.91 27.27
CA GLY A 20 11.33 40.77 28.35
C GLY A 20 11.21 40.12 29.73
N ASP A 21 11.85 40.70 30.75
CA ASP A 21 11.81 40.19 32.12
C ASP A 21 10.36 40.11 32.66
N PRO A 22 10.00 39.02 33.37
CA PRO A 22 8.65 38.86 33.88
C PRO A 22 8.37 39.86 35.02
N GLN A 23 7.18 40.47 35.01
CA GLN A 23 6.78 41.44 36.01
C GLN A 23 6.34 40.77 37.33
N PRO A 24 6.85 41.19 38.50
CA PRO A 24 6.49 40.61 39.80
C PRO A 24 5.10 41.05 40.32
N VAL A 25 4.47 42.02 39.67
CA VAL A 25 3.17 42.59 40.04
C VAL A 25 2.38 42.91 38.77
N ILE A 26 1.09 42.54 38.76
CA ILE A 26 0.17 42.87 37.66
C ILE A 26 0.04 44.39 37.55
N THR A 27 0.65 44.98 36.53
CA THR A 27 0.62 46.42 36.27
C THR A 27 0.04 46.67 34.88
N PRO A 28 -1.15 47.30 34.77
CA PRO A 28 -1.78 47.55 33.48
C PRO A 28 -0.85 48.28 32.50
N GLY A 29 -0.75 47.75 31.27
CA GLY A 29 0.10 48.28 30.21
C GLY A 29 1.56 47.86 30.28
N LYS A 30 1.98 47.10 31.31
CA LYS A 30 3.35 46.59 31.47
C LYS A 30 3.46 45.08 31.36
N MET A 31 2.35 44.35 31.42
CA MET A 31 2.38 42.89 31.32
C MET A 31 2.73 42.46 29.89
N ARG A 32 3.30 41.27 29.73
CA ARG A 32 3.51 40.65 28.41
C ARG A 32 2.19 40.52 27.66
N SER A 33 1.10 40.17 28.35
CA SER A 33 -0.24 40.06 27.77
C SER A 33 -0.84 41.40 27.28
N ASP A 34 -0.30 42.55 27.71
CA ASP A 34 -0.70 43.87 27.20
C ASP A 34 -0.02 44.22 25.86
N ARG A 35 1.10 43.55 25.57
CA ARG A 35 2.01 43.87 24.46
C ARG A 35 2.02 42.79 23.38
N ILE A 36 1.62 41.57 23.75
CA ILE A 36 1.78 40.36 22.95
C ILE A 36 0.41 39.67 22.82
N PRO A 37 -0.03 39.31 21.59
CA PRO A 37 -1.23 38.51 21.39
C PRO A 37 -1.17 37.17 22.13
N LEU A 38 -2.29 36.76 22.72
CA LEU A 38 -2.39 35.49 23.44
C LEU A 38 -2.88 34.36 22.51
N PRO A 39 -2.41 33.11 22.70
CA PRO A 39 -2.95 31.94 22.02
C PRO A 39 -4.46 31.74 22.27
N GLU A 40 -5.15 31.04 21.35
CA GLU A 40 -6.56 30.69 21.54
C GLU A 40 -6.73 29.90 22.84
N GLY A 41 -7.71 30.30 23.66
CA GLY A 41 -8.02 29.64 24.94
C GLY A 41 -7.27 30.17 26.16
N VAL A 42 -6.29 31.08 26.01
CA VAL A 42 -5.60 31.72 27.14
C VAL A 42 -6.17 33.11 27.39
N THR A 43 -6.67 33.35 28.61
CA THR A 43 -7.17 34.67 29.01
C THR A 43 -6.03 35.60 29.42
N LYS A 44 -6.27 36.91 29.27
CA LYS A 44 -5.32 37.93 29.75
C LYS A 44 -5.00 37.76 31.23
N GLN A 45 -6.00 37.46 32.05
CA GLN A 45 -5.84 37.26 33.47
C GLN A 45 -4.93 36.06 33.80
N GLU A 46 -5.10 34.94 33.09
CA GLU A 46 -4.23 33.77 33.26
C GLU A 46 -2.78 34.07 32.87
N ALA A 47 -2.58 34.75 31.73
CA ALA A 47 -1.25 35.14 31.28
C ALA A 47 -0.57 36.13 32.25
N ASP A 48 -1.32 37.07 32.82
CA ASP A 48 -0.79 38.01 33.83
C ASP A 48 -0.39 37.28 35.12
N LEU A 49 -1.20 36.31 35.56
CA LEU A 49 -0.88 35.48 36.72
C LEU A 49 0.34 34.59 36.47
N ALA A 50 0.45 33.99 35.28
CA ALA A 50 1.60 33.18 34.87
C ALA A 50 2.90 33.99 34.89
N GLU A 51 2.86 35.24 34.41
CA GLU A 51 4.04 36.12 34.41
C GLU A 51 4.50 36.47 35.83
N VAL A 52 3.56 36.81 36.72
CA VAL A 52 3.87 37.08 38.13
C VAL A 52 4.42 35.83 38.82
N GLN A 53 3.90 34.66 38.49
CA GLN A 53 4.38 33.40 39.04
C GLN A 53 5.80 33.09 38.56
N GLU A 54 6.07 33.26 37.26
CA GLU A 54 7.42 33.16 36.68
C GLU A 54 8.40 34.13 37.35
N ALA A 55 8.01 35.40 37.56
CA ALA A 55 8.83 36.39 38.27
C ALA A 55 9.18 35.93 39.69
N ARG A 56 8.22 35.35 40.42
CA ARG A 56 8.43 34.80 41.77
C ARG A 56 9.38 33.60 41.75
N GLU A 57 9.31 32.75 40.73
CA GLU A 57 10.20 31.60 40.53
C GLU A 57 11.63 32.04 40.19
N GLN A 58 11.79 33.14 39.44
CA GLN A 58 13.09 33.72 39.11
C GLN A 58 13.68 34.62 40.21
N GLY A 59 12.95 34.83 41.31
CA GLY A 59 13.39 35.69 42.42
C GLY A 59 13.31 37.19 42.12
N ILE A 60 12.56 37.59 41.09
CA ILE A 60 12.30 38.98 40.75
C ILE A 60 11.23 39.51 41.73
N THR A 61 11.56 40.56 42.49
CA THR A 61 10.66 41.16 43.49
C THR A 61 10.18 42.54 43.06
N ALA A 62 9.05 42.98 43.63
CA ALA A 62 8.54 44.32 43.39
C ALA A 62 9.52 45.39 43.92
N PRO A 63 9.56 46.60 43.33
CA PRO A 63 10.39 47.69 43.84
C PRO A 63 10.05 48.01 45.30
N GLY A 64 11.02 47.81 46.20
CA GLY A 64 10.87 48.05 47.65
C GLY A 64 10.70 46.80 48.51
N ASP A 65 10.50 45.62 47.91
CA ASP A 65 10.44 44.35 48.65
C ASP A 65 11.84 43.77 48.88
N GLN A 66 12.08 43.25 50.09
CA GLN A 66 13.31 42.50 50.38
C GLN A 66 13.29 41.17 49.61
N PRO A 67 14.40 40.75 48.98
CA PRO A 67 14.48 39.43 48.35
C PRO A 67 14.28 38.36 49.42
N MET A 68 13.14 37.65 49.34
CA MET A 68 12.90 36.48 50.18
C MET A 68 14.00 35.46 49.88
N ILE A 69 14.76 35.06 50.91
CA ILE A 69 15.68 33.91 50.84
C ILE A 69 14.81 32.69 50.57
N ARG A 70 14.65 32.31 49.30
CA ARG A 70 13.93 31.10 48.92
C ARG A 70 14.89 29.93 48.99
N THR A 71 14.61 28.99 49.89
CA THR A 71 15.02 27.59 49.73
C THR A 71 14.44 27.08 48.41
N PHE A 72 15.23 27.15 47.33
CA PHE A 72 14.93 26.65 45.98
C PHE A 72 14.82 25.11 45.89
N ALA A 73 14.38 24.42 46.96
CA ALA A 73 14.70 23.01 47.13
C ALA A 73 13.50 22.06 47.33
N ALA A 74 12.25 22.52 47.37
CA ALA A 74 11.14 21.60 47.64
C ALA A 74 10.67 20.83 46.38
N ASP A 75 10.32 21.52 45.28
CA ASP A 75 9.52 20.86 44.24
C ASP A 75 10.08 20.92 42.79
N ASN A 76 11.18 21.66 42.55
CA ASN A 76 11.83 21.77 41.23
C ASN A 76 10.85 22.07 40.07
N CYS A 77 9.92 23.00 40.30
CA CYS A 77 8.84 23.38 39.38
C CYS A 77 9.15 24.64 38.57
N ARG A 78 8.56 24.75 37.39
CA ARG A 78 8.63 25.96 36.53
C ARG A 78 7.29 26.24 35.85
N THR A 79 6.93 27.52 35.77
CA THR A 79 5.80 28.06 35.00
C THR A 79 6.24 28.39 33.57
N TYR A 80 5.38 28.11 32.59
CA TYR A 80 5.64 28.35 31.16
C TYR A 80 4.62 29.34 30.60
N TRP A 81 4.97 30.63 30.63
CA TRP A 81 4.11 31.69 30.10
C TRP A 81 3.74 31.43 28.62
N PRO A 82 2.48 31.66 28.20
CA PRO A 82 1.38 32.27 28.95
C PRO A 82 0.52 31.31 29.80
N SER A 83 0.92 30.05 29.93
CA SER A 83 0.23 29.09 30.80
C SER A 83 0.60 29.30 32.27
N SER A 84 -0.41 29.28 33.15
CA SER A 84 -0.22 29.39 34.61
C SER A 84 0.11 28.05 35.28
N PHE A 85 0.17 26.97 34.50
CA PHE A 85 0.47 25.64 35.03
C PHE A 85 1.96 25.43 35.26
N GLN A 86 2.29 24.79 36.38
CA GLN A 86 3.63 24.42 36.77
C GLN A 86 3.95 22.99 36.34
N VAL A 87 5.12 22.80 35.72
CA VAL A 87 5.68 21.47 35.43
C VAL A 87 6.84 21.23 36.39
N CYS A 88 6.88 20.06 37.03
CA CYS A 88 7.79 19.77 38.13
C CYS A 88 8.68 18.55 37.87
N GLY A 89 9.76 18.43 38.65
CA GLY A 89 10.56 17.21 38.76
C GLY A 89 11.05 16.61 37.44
N ALA A 90 10.91 15.29 37.31
CA ALA A 90 11.36 14.53 36.13
C ALA A 90 10.55 14.85 34.87
N ILE A 91 9.26 15.18 35.03
CA ILE A 91 8.40 15.60 33.92
C ILE A 91 8.92 16.92 33.33
N ARG A 92 9.28 17.89 34.18
CA ARG A 92 9.90 19.15 33.75
C ARG A 92 11.20 18.93 33.00
N ALA A 93 12.09 18.12 33.59
CA ALA A 93 13.37 17.79 32.96
C ALA A 93 13.18 17.15 31.58
N LYS A 94 12.17 16.26 31.45
CA LYS A 94 11.82 15.66 30.17
C LYS A 94 11.30 16.69 29.16
N TYR A 95 10.34 17.52 29.57
CA TYR A 95 9.76 18.56 28.73
C TYR A 95 10.85 19.51 28.18
N GLU A 96 11.75 19.97 29.04
CA GLU A 96 12.85 20.86 28.65
C GLU A 96 13.88 20.17 27.75
N SER A 97 14.12 18.86 27.91
CA SER A 97 15.04 18.11 27.05
C SER A 97 14.57 17.99 25.60
N MET A 98 13.26 18.12 25.35
CA MET A 98 12.65 18.07 24.02
C MET A 98 12.30 19.47 23.50
N ALA A 99 12.49 20.50 24.32
CA ALA A 99 12.18 21.86 23.94
C ALA A 99 13.29 22.44 23.07
N VAL A 100 12.88 23.27 22.12
CA VAL A 100 13.80 24.19 21.46
C VAL A 100 13.75 25.49 22.25
N THR A 101 14.91 26.06 22.58
CA THR A 101 14.95 27.40 23.19
C THR A 101 14.45 28.42 22.19
N TRP A 102 13.21 28.86 22.38
CA TRP A 102 12.60 29.94 21.63
C TRP A 102 12.88 31.27 22.34
N ALA A 103 13.29 32.30 21.58
CA ALA A 103 13.55 33.66 22.10
C ALA A 103 14.57 33.74 23.27
N GLY A 104 15.38 32.70 23.49
CA GLY A 104 16.33 32.63 24.59
C GLY A 104 15.74 32.54 26.02
N GLN A 105 14.41 32.42 26.18
CA GLN A 105 13.77 32.58 27.50
C GLN A 105 12.81 31.45 27.89
N THR A 106 11.99 30.91 26.98
CA THR A 106 10.97 29.90 27.31
C THR A 106 11.13 28.62 26.46
N PRO A 107 11.54 27.49 27.06
CA PRO A 107 11.58 26.22 26.35
C PRO A 107 10.15 25.71 26.12
N VAL A 108 9.72 25.62 24.86
CA VAL A 108 8.47 24.95 24.46
C VAL A 108 8.84 23.78 23.56
N SER A 109 8.34 22.59 23.88
CA SER A 109 8.53 21.39 23.05
C SER A 109 7.40 21.23 22.05
N PHE A 110 7.51 20.25 21.16
CA PHE A 110 6.45 19.90 20.20
C PHE A 110 5.10 19.56 20.87
N LEU A 111 5.10 19.28 22.19
CA LEU A 111 3.90 19.04 22.97
C LEU A 111 3.07 20.31 23.24
N GLY A 112 3.60 21.50 22.98
CA GLY A 112 2.91 22.77 23.26
C GLY A 112 2.93 23.15 24.75
N LEU A 113 2.05 24.08 25.14
CA LEU A 113 2.01 24.62 26.51
C LEU A 113 1.41 23.60 27.48
N PRO A 114 1.80 23.64 28.77
CA PRO A 114 1.18 22.82 29.80
C PRO A 114 -0.28 23.26 30.04
N LYS A 115 -1.16 22.28 30.27
CA LYS A 115 -2.61 22.43 30.53
C LYS A 115 -3.03 21.94 31.92
N SER A 116 -2.10 21.41 32.68
CA SER A 116 -2.32 20.99 34.06
C SER A 116 -1.05 21.18 34.87
N ASN A 117 -1.19 21.32 36.19
CA ASN A 117 -0.08 21.00 37.09
C ASN A 117 0.23 19.50 37.02
N GLU A 118 1.25 19.05 37.76
CA GLU A 118 1.50 17.62 37.93
C GLU A 118 0.31 16.94 38.64
N LEU A 119 -0.31 15.99 37.96
CA LEU A 119 -1.41 15.16 38.45
C LEU A 119 -0.87 13.81 38.94
N THR A 120 -1.49 13.25 39.98
CA THR A 120 -1.23 11.85 40.38
C THR A 120 -2.14 10.94 39.58
N ASN A 121 -1.58 9.89 39.00
CA ASN A 121 -2.31 8.92 38.21
C ASN A 121 -3.21 8.04 39.11
N PRO A 122 -4.29 7.45 38.55
CA PRO A 122 -5.20 6.56 39.26
C PRO A 122 -4.57 5.40 40.07
N ASP A 123 -3.36 4.96 39.71
CA ASP A 123 -2.62 3.94 40.45
C ASP A 123 -2.03 4.43 41.80
N GLY A 124 -2.07 5.75 42.05
CA GLY A 124 -1.53 6.39 43.24
C GLY A 124 -0.01 6.55 43.25
N VAL A 125 0.68 6.12 42.19
CA VAL A 125 2.15 6.11 42.12
C VAL A 125 2.66 7.03 41.03
N GLY A 126 2.18 6.83 39.79
CA GLY A 126 2.68 7.61 38.67
C GLY A 126 2.17 9.05 38.69
N LYS A 127 2.87 9.87 37.93
CA LYS A 127 2.56 11.28 37.75
C LYS A 127 2.37 11.58 36.27
N ARG A 128 1.59 12.62 35.97
CA ARG A 128 1.49 13.14 34.61
C ARG A 128 1.30 14.64 34.58
N THR A 129 1.72 15.24 33.48
CA THR A 129 1.31 16.59 33.08
C THR A 129 0.71 16.52 31.69
N GLU A 130 -0.39 17.24 31.51
CA GLU A 130 -1.08 17.38 30.23
C GLU A 130 -0.57 18.62 29.49
N PHE A 131 -0.41 18.50 28.18
CA PHE A 131 0.03 19.56 27.27
C PHE A 131 -0.95 19.65 26.09
N ASP A 132 -0.86 20.69 25.28
CA ASP A 132 -1.74 20.89 24.12
C ASP A 132 -1.77 19.69 23.16
N ASN A 133 -0.58 19.15 22.84
CA ASN A 133 -0.39 18.10 21.84
C ASN A 133 0.02 16.76 22.45
N GLY A 134 -0.19 16.57 23.75
CA GLY A 134 0.01 15.28 24.39
C GLY A 134 0.23 15.36 25.89
N PHE A 135 1.01 14.41 26.39
CA PHE A 135 1.24 14.19 27.81
C PHE A 135 2.71 13.92 28.05
N ILE A 136 3.17 14.15 29.28
CA ILE A 136 4.37 13.47 29.78
C ILE A 136 3.94 12.70 31.02
N TYR A 137 4.18 11.39 30.99
CA TYR A 137 3.93 10.49 32.12
C TYR A 137 5.25 10.12 32.77
N TRP A 138 5.24 10.00 34.09
CA TRP A 138 6.36 9.53 34.89
C TRP A 138 5.93 8.39 35.82
N HIS A 139 6.78 7.39 35.96
CA HIS A 139 6.68 6.34 36.97
C HIS A 139 8.08 6.01 37.49
N PRO A 140 8.28 5.65 38.78
CA PRO A 140 9.61 5.32 39.33
C PRO A 140 10.34 4.22 38.54
N ASP A 141 9.59 3.23 38.03
CA ASP A 141 10.18 2.10 37.29
C ASP A 141 10.51 2.41 35.82
N THR A 142 9.91 3.44 35.22
CA THR A 142 10.07 3.72 33.78
C THR A 142 10.73 5.05 33.48
N GLY A 143 10.63 6.04 34.37
CA GLY A 143 11.06 7.42 34.11
C GLY A 143 9.99 8.26 33.41
N ALA A 144 10.38 9.46 32.95
CA ALA A 144 9.48 10.42 32.32
C ALA A 144 9.52 10.32 30.79
N TRP A 145 8.37 10.11 30.14
CA TRP A 145 8.25 9.90 28.70
C TRP A 145 7.08 10.67 28.09
N SER A 146 7.29 11.21 26.89
CA SER A 146 6.25 11.91 26.14
C SER A 146 5.27 10.95 25.49
N VAL A 147 3.98 11.28 25.45
CA VAL A 147 2.94 10.55 24.70
C VAL A 147 2.14 11.58 23.89
N THR A 148 2.23 11.52 22.57
CA THR A 148 1.51 12.39 21.64
C THR A 148 0.00 12.15 21.66
N THR A 149 -0.78 13.12 21.18
CA THR A 149 -2.25 13.00 21.12
C THR A 149 -2.73 11.78 20.33
N HIS A 150 -2.09 11.42 19.20
CA HIS A 150 -2.51 10.23 18.45
C HIS A 150 -2.22 8.92 19.18
N ASN A 151 -1.06 8.81 19.86
CA ASN A 151 -0.74 7.64 20.67
C ASN A 151 -1.63 7.55 21.92
N SER A 152 -1.96 8.68 22.54
CA SER A 152 -2.80 8.70 23.74
C SER A 152 -4.21 8.22 23.46
N ILE A 153 -4.77 8.46 22.27
CA ILE A 153 -6.09 7.92 21.86
C ILE A 153 -6.09 6.38 21.88
N VAL A 154 -5.03 5.76 21.35
CA VAL A 154 -4.86 4.30 21.33
C VAL A 154 -4.62 3.77 22.74
N TRP A 155 -3.77 4.45 23.51
CA TRP A 155 -3.51 4.05 24.88
C TRP A 155 -4.75 4.14 25.77
N ALA A 156 -5.56 5.19 25.59
CA ALA A 156 -6.81 5.42 26.30
C ALA A 156 -7.82 4.30 26.12
N ARG A 157 -8.08 3.90 24.86
CA ARG A 157 -9.02 2.80 24.56
C ARG A 157 -8.51 1.44 25.06
N ASN A 158 -7.21 1.34 25.36
CA ASN A 158 -6.58 0.17 25.98
C ASN A 158 -6.39 0.29 27.51
N GLY A 159 -7.02 1.30 28.14
CA GLY A 159 -7.09 1.43 29.59
C GLY A 159 -5.98 2.27 30.23
N TRP A 160 -5.25 3.08 29.47
CA TRP A 160 -4.15 3.93 29.97
C TRP A 160 -3.10 3.11 30.76
N GLU A 161 -2.51 3.69 31.81
CA GLU A 161 -1.44 3.09 32.62
C GLU A 161 -1.90 1.84 33.39
N LEU A 162 -3.18 1.76 33.75
CA LEU A 162 -3.79 0.57 34.37
C LEU A 162 -4.10 -0.51 33.33
N GLY A 163 -4.03 -0.17 32.05
CA GLY A 163 -4.34 -1.01 30.92
C GLY A 163 -3.26 -2.04 30.61
N ARG A 164 -3.47 -2.74 29.50
CA ARG A 164 -2.60 -3.85 29.07
C ARG A 164 -1.18 -3.40 28.80
N LEU A 165 -1.00 -2.21 28.23
CA LEU A 165 0.30 -1.66 27.86
C LEU A 165 1.15 -1.21 29.07
N GLY A 166 0.51 -0.72 30.14
CA GLY A 166 1.22 -0.10 31.27
C GLY A 166 1.74 1.30 30.95
N TYR A 167 2.82 1.71 31.61
CA TYR A 167 3.47 3.01 31.38
C TYR A 167 4.32 3.03 30.11
N PRO A 168 4.49 4.19 29.46
CA PRO A 168 5.49 4.37 28.40
C PRO A 168 6.91 4.15 28.95
N THR A 169 7.79 3.62 28.10
CA THR A 169 9.22 3.37 28.39
C THR A 169 10.15 4.00 27.36
N SER A 170 9.59 4.75 26.40
CA SER A 170 10.32 5.53 25.42
C SER A 170 9.47 6.71 24.95
N ASP A 171 10.10 7.67 24.26
CA ASP A 171 9.36 8.57 23.37
C ASP A 171 8.94 7.83 22.10
N GLU A 172 8.15 8.51 21.28
CA GLU A 172 7.84 8.08 19.92
C GLU A 172 9.09 8.21 19.02
N ILE A 173 9.47 7.10 18.38
CA ILE A 173 10.63 7.02 17.49
C ILE A 173 10.21 6.54 16.09
N GLY A 174 11.04 6.82 15.08
CA GLY A 174 10.86 6.24 13.75
C GLY A 174 11.11 4.73 13.73
N THR A 175 10.39 4.00 12.89
CA THR A 175 10.66 2.58 12.61
C THR A 175 11.91 2.40 11.74
N GLY A 176 12.44 1.17 11.69
CA GLY A 176 13.71 0.89 11.04
C GLY A 176 13.68 0.95 9.51
N ASP A 177 12.49 0.97 8.91
CA ASP A 177 12.21 1.17 7.48
C ASP A 177 11.93 2.64 7.11
N ARG A 178 11.85 3.54 8.11
CA ARG A 178 11.54 4.98 7.98
C ARG A 178 10.13 5.30 7.44
N VAL A 179 9.21 4.33 7.45
CA VAL A 179 7.83 4.52 6.98
C VAL A 179 6.89 4.86 8.12
N GLY A 180 7.10 4.26 9.29
CA GLY A 180 6.23 4.39 10.45
C GLY A 180 6.90 5.01 11.66
N ARG A 181 6.12 5.04 12.74
CA ARG A 181 6.53 5.44 14.08
C ARG A 181 6.18 4.34 15.06
N LYS A 182 6.94 4.24 16.15
CA LYS A 182 6.64 3.34 17.27
C LYS A 182 6.97 3.97 18.61
N GLN A 183 6.24 3.54 19.63
CA GLN A 183 6.51 3.89 21.02
C GLN A 183 6.45 2.63 21.88
N TYR A 184 7.43 2.47 22.78
CA TYR A 184 7.50 1.36 23.70
C TYR A 184 6.75 1.65 24.99
N PHE A 185 6.05 0.63 25.48
CA PHE A 185 5.38 0.58 26.77
C PHE A 185 5.86 -0.65 27.55
N GLN A 186 5.62 -0.68 28.85
CA GLN A 186 6.09 -1.76 29.74
C GLN A 186 5.76 -3.17 29.24
N ARG A 187 4.58 -3.34 28.63
CA ARG A 187 4.06 -4.66 28.22
C ARG A 187 3.66 -4.74 26.75
N GLY A 188 3.97 -3.72 25.96
CA GLY A 188 3.58 -3.67 24.56
C GLY A 188 4.14 -2.45 23.85
N ARG A 189 3.57 -2.15 22.69
CA ARG A 189 4.02 -1.07 21.82
C ARG A 189 2.82 -0.44 21.13
N ILE A 190 2.92 0.84 20.82
CA ILE A 190 2.02 1.51 19.89
C ILE A 190 2.78 1.76 18.59
N TYR A 191 2.21 1.38 17.46
CA TYR A 191 2.75 1.63 16.12
C TYR A 191 1.82 2.54 15.34
N GLY A 192 2.40 3.48 14.59
CA GLY A 192 1.71 4.35 13.64
C GLY A 192 2.25 4.15 12.22
N SER A 193 1.36 3.91 11.26
CA SER A 193 1.68 3.79 9.83
C SER A 193 0.47 4.14 8.97
N LEU A 194 0.57 3.93 7.65
CA LEU A 194 -0.59 3.99 6.73
C LEU A 194 -1.67 2.94 7.07
N SER A 195 -1.34 1.90 7.84
CA SER A 195 -2.31 0.90 8.32
C SER A 195 -3.11 1.38 9.54
N GLY A 196 -2.76 2.54 10.11
CA GLY A 196 -3.38 3.13 11.30
C GLY A 196 -2.41 3.29 12.46
N VAL A 197 -2.94 3.79 13.58
CA VAL A 197 -2.25 3.87 14.88
C VAL A 197 -2.90 2.85 15.83
N VAL A 198 -2.13 1.86 16.27
CA VAL A 198 -2.65 0.68 16.98
C VAL A 198 -1.67 0.15 18.03
N SER A 199 -2.19 -0.58 19.01
CA SER A 199 -1.40 -1.29 20.02
C SER A 199 -1.11 -2.73 19.62
N ILE A 200 0.03 -3.24 20.07
CA ILE A 200 0.38 -4.66 19.99
C ILE A 200 1.15 -5.05 21.26
N GLU A 201 0.80 -6.20 21.84
CA GLU A 201 1.33 -6.64 23.13
C GLU A 201 1.43 -8.17 23.24
N GLY A 202 1.98 -8.63 24.37
CA GLY A 202 1.95 -10.04 24.75
C GLY A 202 2.55 -11.01 23.72
N LYS A 203 1.92 -12.19 23.61
CA LYS A 203 2.42 -13.30 22.76
C LYS A 203 2.32 -13.01 21.27
N ILE A 204 1.40 -12.16 20.86
CA ILE A 204 1.30 -11.75 19.46
C ILE A 204 2.43 -10.80 19.11
N LEU A 205 2.76 -9.84 19.99
CA LEU A 205 3.95 -9.00 19.82
C LEU A 205 5.23 -9.85 19.74
N GLU A 206 5.43 -10.78 20.68
CA GLU A 206 6.59 -11.68 20.68
C GLU A 206 6.74 -12.39 19.33
N LYS A 207 5.67 -13.02 18.83
CA LYS A 207 5.68 -13.70 17.53
C LYS A 207 5.93 -12.74 16.38
N TRP A 208 5.31 -11.55 16.36
CA TRP A 208 5.54 -10.60 15.27
C TRP A 208 7.00 -10.11 15.22
N VAL A 209 7.62 -9.89 16.38
CA VAL A 209 9.06 -9.58 16.48
C VAL A 209 9.91 -10.71 15.91
N GLU A 210 9.59 -11.96 16.23
CA GLU A 210 10.27 -13.13 15.65
C GLU A 210 10.16 -13.17 14.11
N THR A 211 9.06 -12.68 13.55
CA THR A 211 8.86 -12.60 12.09
C THR A 211 9.56 -11.41 11.42
N GLY A 212 10.24 -10.55 12.17
CA GLY A 212 10.99 -9.41 11.63
C GLY A 212 10.30 -8.05 11.73
N GLU A 213 9.29 -7.90 12.60
CA GLU A 213 8.54 -6.65 12.82
C GLU A 213 7.98 -6.06 11.49
N GLU A 214 8.08 -4.74 11.29
CA GLU A 214 7.55 -4.05 10.10
C GLU A 214 8.23 -4.48 8.79
N LYS A 215 9.44 -5.06 8.88
CA LYS A 215 10.20 -5.59 7.73
C LYS A 215 9.85 -7.05 7.42
N GLY A 216 9.09 -7.69 8.31
CA GLY A 216 8.62 -9.05 8.16
C GLY A 216 7.50 -9.19 7.13
N PRO A 217 7.10 -10.43 6.82
CA PRO A 217 6.13 -10.72 5.75
C PRO A 217 4.71 -10.22 6.03
N LEU A 218 4.40 -9.86 7.28
CA LEU A 218 3.09 -9.36 7.68
C LEU A 218 2.94 -7.83 7.53
N GLY A 219 4.06 -7.10 7.51
CA GLY A 219 4.07 -5.64 7.56
C GLY A 219 3.59 -5.08 8.90
N TYR A 220 3.05 -3.86 8.86
CA TYR A 220 2.57 -3.14 10.04
C TYR A 220 1.30 -3.74 10.64
N PRO A 221 1.10 -3.64 11.97
CA PRO A 221 -0.19 -3.95 12.58
C PRO A 221 -1.25 -2.94 12.10
N ALA A 222 -2.48 -3.44 11.95
CA ALA A 222 -3.65 -2.72 11.45
C ALA A 222 -4.80 -2.68 12.47
N THR A 223 -4.72 -3.46 13.55
CA THR A 223 -5.65 -3.39 14.69
C THR A 223 -4.93 -3.52 16.01
N ASP A 224 -5.59 -3.07 17.08
CA ASP A 224 -5.31 -3.51 18.44
C ASP A 224 -5.59 -5.02 18.57
N GLU A 225 -5.18 -5.61 19.71
CA GLU A 225 -5.38 -7.03 20.00
C GLU A 225 -6.85 -7.32 20.37
N GLU A 226 -7.54 -8.06 19.51
CA GLU A 226 -8.95 -8.43 19.68
C GLU A 226 -9.08 -9.87 20.20
N GLY A 227 -10.21 -10.18 20.86
CA GLY A 227 -10.56 -11.56 21.22
C GLY A 227 -11.20 -12.28 20.03
N THR A 228 -10.95 -13.58 19.88
CA THR A 228 -11.65 -14.37 18.85
C THR A 228 -13.14 -14.52 19.18
N PRO A 229 -14.01 -14.61 18.16
CA PRO A 229 -15.45 -14.79 18.35
C PRO A 229 -15.85 -15.98 19.24
N ASP A 230 -15.07 -17.06 19.27
CA ASP A 230 -15.32 -18.22 20.15
C ASP A 230 -14.95 -17.98 21.63
N GLY A 231 -14.29 -16.86 21.94
CA GLY A 231 -13.92 -16.45 23.29
C GLY A 231 -12.64 -17.09 23.84
N VAL A 232 -11.89 -17.86 23.04
CA VAL A 232 -10.73 -18.61 23.54
C VAL A 232 -9.39 -17.93 23.20
N GLY A 233 -9.23 -17.57 21.94
CA GLY A 233 -8.00 -16.99 21.40
C GLY A 233 -8.03 -15.46 21.32
N ARG A 234 -6.93 -14.92 20.79
CA ARG A 234 -6.76 -13.49 20.51
C ARG A 234 -6.06 -13.30 19.17
N TYR A 235 -6.23 -12.16 18.52
CA TYR A 235 -5.56 -11.89 17.26
C TYR A 235 -5.27 -10.40 17.04
N ASN A 236 -4.26 -10.12 16.20
CA ASN A 236 -4.09 -8.84 15.55
C ASN A 236 -4.18 -9.03 14.03
N ARG A 237 -4.75 -8.04 13.34
CA ARG A 237 -4.61 -7.89 11.90
C ARG A 237 -3.37 -7.08 11.57
N PHE A 238 -2.73 -7.42 10.46
CA PHE A 238 -1.59 -6.73 9.89
C PHE A 238 -1.89 -6.36 8.43
N ALA A 239 -1.07 -5.50 7.84
CA ALA A 239 -1.25 -5.04 6.46
C ALA A 239 -1.35 -6.20 5.45
N LEU A 240 -0.59 -7.28 5.67
CA LEU A 240 -0.50 -8.41 4.74
C LEU A 240 -0.92 -9.76 5.35
N GLY A 241 -1.47 -9.77 6.57
CA GLY A 241 -1.87 -11.01 7.22
C GLY A 241 -2.48 -10.83 8.61
N MET A 242 -2.47 -11.90 9.40
CA MET A 242 -2.96 -11.93 10.77
C MET A 242 -2.00 -12.74 11.63
N ILE A 243 -1.98 -12.49 12.94
CA ILE A 243 -1.42 -13.43 13.92
C ILE A 243 -2.55 -13.80 14.87
N TYR A 244 -2.77 -15.11 15.03
CA TYR A 244 -3.70 -15.67 16.01
C TYR A 244 -2.93 -16.31 17.14
N TRP A 245 -3.37 -16.08 18.37
CA TRP A 245 -2.89 -16.73 19.57
C TRP A 245 -3.98 -17.60 20.20
N HIS A 246 -3.59 -18.79 20.65
CA HIS A 246 -4.42 -19.70 21.42
C HIS A 246 -3.64 -20.24 22.63
N PRO A 247 -4.26 -20.41 23.82
CA PRO A 247 -3.55 -20.84 25.04
C PRO A 247 -2.81 -22.18 24.91
N ASN A 248 -3.32 -23.12 24.10
CA ASN A 248 -2.70 -24.44 23.95
C ASN A 248 -1.68 -24.51 22.80
N HIS A 249 -1.67 -23.54 21.89
CA HIS A 249 -0.91 -23.62 20.64
C HIS A 249 0.10 -22.48 20.47
N GLY A 250 -0.08 -21.37 21.20
CA GLY A 250 0.76 -20.18 21.05
C GLY A 250 0.26 -19.27 19.93
N ALA A 251 1.12 -18.35 19.50
CA ALA A 251 0.82 -17.37 18.47
C ALA A 251 1.40 -17.82 17.12
N HIS A 252 0.61 -17.76 16.05
CA HIS A 252 1.00 -18.18 14.70
C HIS A 252 0.56 -17.18 13.64
N PRO A 253 1.43 -16.84 12.67
CA PRO A 253 1.10 -15.96 11.56
C PRO A 253 0.30 -16.71 10.50
N LEU A 254 -0.68 -16.03 9.89
CA LEU A 254 -1.41 -16.47 8.71
C LEU A 254 -1.36 -15.37 7.65
N LEU A 255 -1.05 -15.74 6.42
CA LEU A 255 -0.97 -14.79 5.31
C LEU A 255 -1.16 -15.49 3.96
N GLY A 256 -1.18 -14.69 2.89
CA GLY A 256 -1.34 -15.20 1.53
C GLY A 256 -2.64 -15.98 1.37
N THR A 257 -2.63 -16.99 0.51
CA THR A 257 -3.87 -17.72 0.21
C THR A 257 -4.31 -18.70 1.30
N ILE A 258 -3.44 -19.05 2.26
CA ILE A 258 -3.85 -19.80 3.45
C ILE A 258 -4.86 -18.99 4.25
N LEU A 259 -4.54 -17.71 4.52
CA LEU A 259 -5.47 -16.81 5.21
C LEU A 259 -6.79 -16.65 4.44
N LEU A 260 -6.75 -16.52 3.10
CA LEU A 260 -7.96 -16.41 2.27
C LEU A 260 -8.85 -17.67 2.34
N ARG A 261 -8.25 -18.87 2.28
CA ARG A 261 -8.99 -20.13 2.44
C ARG A 261 -9.62 -20.25 3.83
N TRP A 262 -8.82 -20.01 4.86
CA TRP A 262 -9.24 -20.17 6.24
C TRP A 262 -10.33 -19.16 6.65
N SER A 263 -10.17 -17.90 6.27
CA SER A 263 -11.18 -16.85 6.48
C SER A 263 -12.51 -17.14 5.76
N SER A 264 -12.47 -17.60 4.50
CA SER A 264 -13.70 -17.93 3.76
C SER A 264 -14.46 -19.13 4.34
N ALA A 265 -13.79 -19.98 5.12
CA ALA A 265 -14.42 -21.08 5.84
C ALA A 265 -14.85 -20.74 7.28
N GLY A 266 -14.73 -19.48 7.71
CA GLY A 266 -15.17 -19.04 9.04
C GLY A 266 -14.06 -19.05 10.11
N PHE A 267 -12.80 -18.87 9.73
CA PHE A 267 -11.66 -18.68 10.63
C PHE A 267 -11.52 -19.83 11.66
N GLU A 268 -11.33 -19.51 12.95
CA GLU A 268 -11.12 -20.47 14.03
C GLU A 268 -12.34 -21.38 14.27
N ARG A 269 -13.52 -20.97 13.83
CA ARG A 269 -14.75 -21.78 13.87
C ARG A 269 -14.90 -22.73 12.69
N SER A 270 -14.00 -22.65 11.70
CA SER A 270 -13.99 -23.56 10.56
C SER A 270 -13.69 -25.00 10.98
N ASN A 271 -13.88 -25.93 10.04
CA ASN A 271 -13.52 -27.33 10.25
C ASN A 271 -12.02 -27.55 10.49
N TRP A 272 -11.15 -26.55 10.22
CA TRP A 272 -9.71 -26.63 10.52
C TRP A 272 -9.34 -26.22 11.94
N GLY A 273 -10.09 -25.32 12.57
CA GLY A 273 -9.76 -24.79 13.90
C GLY A 273 -8.63 -23.75 13.88
N TYR A 274 -7.90 -23.64 14.99
CA TYR A 274 -6.74 -22.74 15.12
C TYR A 274 -5.50 -23.23 14.35
N PRO A 275 -4.60 -22.33 13.91
CA PRO A 275 -3.25 -22.74 13.51
C PRO A 275 -2.50 -23.32 14.71
N VAL A 276 -1.71 -24.37 14.47
CA VAL A 276 -0.89 -25.04 15.52
C VAL A 276 0.61 -25.02 15.21
N ALA A 277 0.99 -24.41 14.08
CA ALA A 277 2.36 -24.19 13.67
C ALA A 277 2.43 -22.98 12.73
N ASP A 278 3.62 -22.39 12.62
CA ASP A 278 3.92 -21.41 11.58
C ASP A 278 3.92 -22.11 10.21
N PHE A 279 3.60 -21.40 9.13
CA PHE A 279 3.61 -21.96 7.79
C PHE A 279 5.06 -22.26 7.32
N THR A 280 5.22 -23.29 6.50
CA THR A 280 6.48 -23.62 5.80
C THR A 280 6.34 -23.37 4.31
N ASN A 281 7.40 -22.93 3.63
CA ASN A 281 7.41 -22.76 2.17
C ASN A 281 8.27 -23.81 1.44
N ASP A 282 7.98 -24.01 0.15
CA ASP A 282 8.68 -24.93 -0.77
C ASP A 282 10.00 -24.37 -1.34
N GLN A 283 10.68 -23.48 -0.61
CA GLN A 283 11.79 -22.61 -1.08
C GLN A 283 11.33 -21.43 -1.95
N TYR A 284 10.16 -21.49 -2.59
CA TYR A 284 9.65 -20.48 -3.50
C TYR A 284 8.44 -19.75 -2.89
N PHE A 285 7.23 -19.97 -3.40
CA PHE A 285 6.01 -19.28 -2.98
C PHE A 285 4.93 -20.22 -2.42
N ARG A 286 5.01 -21.53 -2.65
CA ARG A 286 4.00 -22.46 -2.12
C ARG A 286 4.22 -22.60 -0.63
N ILE A 287 3.15 -22.44 0.14
CA ILE A 287 3.15 -22.54 1.61
C ILE A 287 2.18 -23.61 2.07
N THR A 288 2.47 -24.23 3.21
CA THR A 288 1.56 -25.13 3.92
C THR A 288 1.58 -24.81 5.40
N GLN A 289 0.41 -24.86 6.04
CA GLN A 289 0.28 -24.61 7.48
C GLN A 289 -0.61 -25.65 8.14
N ASN A 290 -0.19 -26.12 9.32
CA ASN A 290 -0.95 -27.05 10.13
C ASN A 290 -1.94 -26.31 11.03
N PHE A 291 -3.13 -26.88 11.13
CA PHE A 291 -4.23 -26.45 11.99
C PHE A 291 -4.61 -27.59 12.93
N GLU A 292 -5.44 -27.33 13.94
CA GLU A 292 -5.94 -28.34 14.88
C GLU A 292 -6.52 -29.56 14.17
N ARG A 293 -7.17 -29.34 13.03
CA ARG A 293 -7.86 -30.35 12.24
C ARG A 293 -7.40 -30.33 10.77
N GLY A 294 -6.13 -30.64 10.56
CA GLY A 294 -5.55 -30.87 9.23
C GLY A 294 -4.53 -29.80 8.84
N ASN A 295 -4.37 -29.58 7.54
CA ASN A 295 -3.49 -28.56 7.01
C ASN A 295 -4.15 -27.82 5.85
N ILE A 296 -3.66 -26.61 5.59
CA ILE A 296 -4.06 -25.80 4.44
C ILE A 296 -2.81 -25.49 3.64
N GLY A 297 -2.81 -25.89 2.37
CA GLY A 297 -1.85 -25.43 1.37
C GLY A 297 -2.28 -24.10 0.76
N GLY A 298 -1.30 -23.30 0.33
CA GLY A 298 -1.53 -22.01 -0.29
C GLY A 298 -0.26 -21.44 -0.92
N PHE A 299 -0.28 -20.12 -1.17
CA PHE A 299 0.78 -19.40 -1.86
C PHE A 299 0.98 -18.00 -1.27
N LEU A 300 2.24 -17.56 -1.28
CA LEU A 300 2.66 -16.20 -1.03
C LEU A 300 2.39 -15.30 -2.26
N PRO A 301 2.31 -13.97 -2.09
CA PRO A 301 2.43 -13.05 -3.22
C PRO A 301 3.72 -13.31 -4.03
N PRO A 302 3.69 -13.15 -5.36
CA PRO A 302 2.59 -12.57 -6.14
C PRO A 302 1.56 -13.59 -6.65
N ILE A 303 1.70 -14.89 -6.37
CA ILE A 303 0.98 -15.98 -7.09
C ILE A 303 -0.52 -15.77 -7.17
N HIS A 304 -1.18 -15.49 -6.05
CA HIS A 304 -2.63 -15.26 -6.06
C HIS A 304 -3.04 -14.06 -6.91
N SER A 305 -2.31 -12.94 -6.76
CA SER A 305 -2.58 -11.73 -7.52
C SER A 305 -2.40 -12.00 -9.01
N LEU A 306 -1.30 -12.64 -9.40
CA LEU A 306 -1.01 -13.01 -10.78
C LEU A 306 -2.08 -13.95 -11.35
N PHE A 307 -2.36 -15.07 -10.70
CA PHE A 307 -3.24 -16.10 -11.23
C PHE A 307 -4.70 -15.64 -11.29
N SER A 308 -5.18 -14.96 -10.24
CA SER A 308 -6.53 -14.37 -10.28
C SER A 308 -6.65 -13.27 -11.34
N SER A 309 -5.57 -12.52 -11.59
CA SER A 309 -5.58 -11.44 -12.58
C SER A 309 -5.74 -11.91 -14.02
N VAL A 310 -5.37 -13.16 -14.32
CA VAL A 310 -5.56 -13.78 -15.64
C VAL A 310 -6.73 -14.78 -15.68
N GLY A 311 -7.57 -14.80 -14.64
CA GLY A 311 -8.76 -15.65 -14.58
C GLY A 311 -8.50 -17.13 -14.30
N ILE A 312 -7.34 -17.50 -13.75
CA ILE A 312 -7.08 -18.88 -13.32
C ILE A 312 -7.90 -19.16 -12.06
N SER A 313 -8.64 -20.26 -12.08
CA SER A 313 -9.41 -20.73 -10.93
C SER A 313 -8.47 -21.18 -9.82
N PHE A 314 -8.88 -20.93 -8.58
CA PHE A 314 -8.11 -21.30 -7.41
C PHE A 314 -7.83 -22.81 -7.27
N ASN A 315 -8.68 -23.65 -7.87
CA ASN A 315 -8.49 -25.10 -7.96
C ASN A 315 -7.34 -25.51 -8.90
N ASP A 316 -6.98 -24.64 -9.84
CA ASP A 316 -5.95 -24.90 -10.86
C ASP A 316 -4.59 -24.27 -10.47
N TYR A 317 -4.48 -23.65 -9.29
CA TYR A 317 -3.26 -22.95 -8.89
C TYR A 317 -2.06 -23.89 -8.81
N ASP A 318 -2.23 -25.07 -8.21
CA ASP A 318 -1.13 -26.02 -8.04
C ASP A 318 -0.60 -26.52 -9.40
N SER A 319 -1.50 -26.90 -10.31
CA SER A 319 -1.12 -27.41 -11.63
C SER A 319 -0.43 -26.34 -12.48
N VAL A 320 -0.93 -25.11 -12.49
CA VAL A 320 -0.30 -24.00 -13.23
C VAL A 320 1.02 -23.59 -12.59
N TYR A 321 1.11 -23.56 -11.26
CA TYR A 321 2.35 -23.26 -10.55
C TYR A 321 3.44 -24.30 -10.85
N ASP A 322 3.13 -25.59 -10.74
CA ASP A 322 4.09 -26.67 -11.01
C ASP A 322 4.56 -26.64 -12.47
N LEU A 323 3.67 -26.35 -13.40
CA LEU A 323 4.01 -26.19 -14.81
C LEU A 323 4.98 -25.02 -15.05
N LEU A 324 4.72 -23.86 -14.42
CA LEU A 324 5.60 -22.69 -14.52
C LEU A 324 6.96 -22.92 -13.85
N VAL A 325 6.99 -23.51 -12.66
CA VAL A 325 8.25 -23.86 -11.97
C VAL A 325 9.10 -24.76 -12.85
N LYS A 326 8.50 -25.81 -13.42
CA LYS A 326 9.21 -26.72 -14.31
C LYS A 326 9.75 -25.99 -15.55
N ASP A 327 8.93 -25.16 -16.17
CA ASP A 327 9.30 -24.41 -17.37
C ASP A 327 10.43 -23.40 -17.12
N PHE A 328 10.41 -22.70 -15.98
CA PHE A 328 11.53 -21.85 -15.56
C PHE A 328 12.81 -22.64 -15.36
N GLN A 329 12.73 -23.80 -14.72
CA GLN A 329 13.90 -24.68 -14.50
C GLN A 329 14.45 -25.24 -15.82
N ASP A 330 13.59 -25.68 -16.74
CA ASP A 330 14.00 -26.17 -18.06
C ASP A 330 14.74 -25.09 -18.87
N HIS A 331 14.44 -23.81 -18.63
CA HIS A 331 15.09 -22.65 -19.26
C HIS A 331 16.21 -22.03 -18.42
N ASN A 332 16.66 -22.68 -17.34
CA ASN A 332 17.70 -22.20 -16.41
C ASN A 332 17.41 -20.80 -15.82
N LEU A 333 16.14 -20.50 -15.54
CA LEU A 333 15.72 -19.25 -14.93
C LEU A 333 15.58 -19.38 -13.41
N GLU A 334 15.84 -18.28 -12.68
CA GLU A 334 15.56 -18.21 -11.25
C GLU A 334 14.04 -18.10 -11.05
N VAL A 335 13.46 -19.03 -10.28
CA VAL A 335 12.01 -19.22 -10.19
C VAL A 335 11.31 -18.01 -9.58
N LYS A 336 11.87 -17.40 -8.51
CA LYS A 336 11.25 -16.25 -7.84
C LYS A 336 11.21 -15.02 -8.73
N GLU A 337 12.35 -14.65 -9.29
CA GLU A 337 12.51 -13.54 -10.22
C GLU A 337 11.62 -13.73 -11.46
N SER A 338 11.49 -14.98 -11.95
CA SER A 338 10.63 -15.28 -13.10
C SER A 338 9.15 -15.08 -12.79
N PHE A 339 8.67 -15.48 -11.61
CA PHE A 339 7.30 -15.17 -11.18
C PHE A 339 7.07 -13.67 -10.95
N ILE A 340 8.06 -12.94 -10.42
CA ILE A 340 7.99 -11.48 -10.25
C ILE A 340 7.87 -10.81 -11.62
N ALA A 341 8.78 -11.12 -12.56
CA ALA A 341 8.77 -10.58 -13.91
C ALA A 341 7.46 -10.91 -14.67
N LEU A 342 6.97 -12.15 -14.55
CA LEU A 342 5.69 -12.55 -15.13
C LEU A 342 4.52 -11.75 -14.52
N SER A 343 4.55 -11.53 -13.20
CA SER A 343 3.53 -10.73 -12.51
C SER A 343 3.55 -9.26 -12.94
N GLU A 344 4.73 -8.67 -13.11
CA GLU A 344 4.88 -7.30 -13.61
C GLU A 344 4.35 -7.17 -15.04
N ARG A 345 4.70 -8.11 -15.92
CA ARG A 345 4.22 -8.14 -17.31
C ARG A 345 2.70 -8.27 -17.41
N ALA A 346 2.11 -9.17 -16.61
CA ALA A 346 0.66 -9.30 -16.52
C ALA A 346 0.01 -7.99 -16.04
N ASN A 347 0.56 -7.37 -14.99
CA ASN A 347 0.05 -6.11 -14.43
C ASN A 347 0.18 -4.92 -15.38
N ASP A 348 1.26 -4.84 -16.18
CA ASP A 348 1.42 -3.83 -17.22
C ASP A 348 0.29 -3.92 -18.26
N SER A 349 0.00 -5.14 -18.70
CA SER A 349 -1.12 -5.42 -19.60
C SER A 349 -2.46 -5.01 -18.98
N LEU A 350 -2.68 -5.24 -17.68
CA LEU A 350 -3.91 -4.84 -16.99
C LEU A 350 -4.07 -3.34 -16.81
N ARG A 351 -2.99 -2.65 -16.41
CA ARG A 351 -3.03 -1.24 -16.03
C ARG A 351 -3.47 -0.36 -17.19
N ILE A 352 -3.06 -0.69 -18.42
CA ILE A 352 -3.48 0.01 -19.64
C ILE A 352 -4.99 -0.12 -19.89
N HIS A 353 -5.63 -1.16 -19.36
CA HIS A 353 -7.06 -1.41 -19.57
C HIS A 353 -7.97 -1.04 -18.40
N ARG A 354 -7.43 -0.83 -17.19
CA ARG A 354 -8.16 -0.54 -15.94
C ARG A 354 -8.34 0.95 -15.60
N GLN A 355 -7.71 1.90 -16.28
CA GLN A 355 -7.88 3.32 -15.94
C GLN A 355 -9.32 3.81 -16.21
N PRO A 356 -9.96 4.52 -15.26
CA PRO A 356 -11.20 5.22 -15.51
C PRO A 356 -10.93 6.34 -16.52
N LEU A 357 -11.81 6.43 -17.51
CA LEU A 357 -11.85 7.58 -18.40
C LEU A 357 -12.71 8.63 -17.76
N ASN A 358 -12.28 9.89 -17.83
CA ASN A 358 -13.17 11.00 -17.54
C ASN A 358 -14.34 11.02 -18.56
N ALA A 359 -15.35 11.86 -18.33
CA ALA A 359 -16.53 11.96 -19.20
C ALA A 359 -16.22 12.27 -20.69
N ASN A 360 -15.00 12.71 -20.99
CA ASN A 360 -14.53 13.05 -22.33
C ASN A 360 -13.64 11.96 -22.97
N GLY A 361 -13.43 10.82 -22.29
CA GLY A 361 -12.62 9.72 -22.82
C GLY A 361 -11.11 9.83 -22.57
N SER A 362 -10.66 10.75 -21.71
CA SER A 362 -9.24 10.94 -21.36
C SER A 362 -8.88 10.30 -20.02
N PRO A 363 -7.62 9.91 -19.79
CA PRO A 363 -7.16 9.38 -18.49
C PRO A 363 -7.35 10.37 -17.32
N GLU A 364 -7.76 9.91 -16.15
CA GLU A 364 -7.69 10.70 -14.91
C GLU A 364 -6.20 10.94 -14.52
N GLU A 365 -5.87 12.20 -14.22
CA GLU A 365 -4.54 12.84 -14.36
C GLU A 365 -3.42 12.36 -13.40
N THR A 366 -3.52 11.22 -12.72
CA THR A 366 -2.70 10.96 -11.52
C THR A 366 -1.49 10.03 -11.66
N LEU A 367 -1.19 9.43 -12.81
CA LEU A 367 0.04 8.64 -12.97
C LEU A 367 0.66 8.81 -14.37
N VAL A 368 1.63 9.72 -14.49
CA VAL A 368 2.56 9.76 -15.62
C VAL A 368 3.44 8.51 -15.54
N THR A 369 3.13 7.52 -16.35
CA THR A 369 3.98 6.34 -16.56
C THR A 369 4.65 6.47 -17.93
N PRO A 370 5.74 5.74 -18.23
CA PRO A 370 6.35 5.73 -19.57
C PRO A 370 5.40 5.28 -20.71
N TYR A 371 4.19 4.84 -20.37
CA TYR A 371 3.15 4.45 -21.31
C TYR A 371 2.11 5.55 -21.58
N SER A 372 2.30 6.80 -21.10
CA SER A 372 1.37 7.95 -21.24
C SER A 372 0.76 8.08 -22.65
N THR A 373 1.55 7.86 -23.69
CA THR A 373 1.15 7.91 -25.12
C THR A 373 0.26 6.75 -25.58
N ILE A 374 0.17 5.66 -24.80
CA ILE A 374 -0.75 4.53 -25.01
C ILE A 374 -2.13 4.83 -24.36
N TYR A 375 -2.18 5.69 -23.33
CA TYR A 375 -3.41 5.98 -22.58
C TYR A 375 -4.31 7.05 -23.25
N ASP A 376 -3.75 7.94 -24.06
CA ASP A 376 -4.45 9.13 -24.58
C ASP A 376 -5.59 8.89 -25.58
N ASN A 377 -5.96 7.64 -25.88
CA ASN A 377 -6.99 7.34 -26.87
C ASN A 377 -7.97 6.25 -26.41
N ALA A 378 -8.37 6.24 -25.15
CA ALA A 378 -9.20 5.18 -24.59
C ALA A 378 -10.72 5.33 -24.86
N ALA A 379 -11.15 6.37 -25.58
CA ALA A 379 -12.38 6.39 -26.37
C ALA A 379 -12.16 7.30 -27.59
N ILE A 380 -12.76 7.00 -28.75
CA ILE A 380 -13.06 8.08 -29.68
C ILE A 380 -14.18 8.88 -28.99
N PRO A 381 -14.00 10.17 -28.69
CA PRO A 381 -15.06 10.96 -28.06
C PRO A 381 -16.37 10.81 -28.85
N GLY A 382 -17.39 10.21 -28.23
CA GLY A 382 -18.71 10.01 -28.83
C GLY A 382 -19.00 8.65 -29.51
N LEU A 383 -18.08 7.67 -29.55
CA LEU A 383 -18.35 6.33 -30.09
C LEU A 383 -18.21 5.24 -29.00
N PRO A 384 -19.30 4.57 -28.60
CA PRO A 384 -19.22 3.44 -27.67
C PRO A 384 -18.50 2.26 -28.34
N CYS A 385 -17.71 1.52 -27.57
CA CYS A 385 -17.02 0.28 -27.95
C CYS A 385 -17.93 -0.85 -28.49
N ASP A 386 -19.23 -0.63 -28.41
CA ASP A 386 -20.32 -1.49 -28.87
C ASP A 386 -20.70 -1.17 -30.34
N SER A 387 -20.07 -0.15 -30.94
CA SER A 387 -20.25 0.30 -32.32
C SER A 387 -19.29 -0.40 -33.29
N PHE A 388 -19.63 -0.40 -34.58
CA PHE A 388 -18.70 -0.82 -35.64
C PHE A 388 -17.40 -0.02 -35.56
N ILE A 389 -16.27 -0.73 -35.48
CA ILE A 389 -14.93 -0.14 -35.52
C ILE A 389 -14.14 -0.84 -36.62
N ALA A 390 -13.76 -0.03 -37.62
CA ALA A 390 -12.92 -0.41 -38.74
C ALA A 390 -11.73 -1.26 -38.26
N PRO A 391 -11.54 -2.49 -38.76
CA PRO A 391 -10.47 -3.35 -38.28
C PRO A 391 -9.11 -2.94 -38.80
N GLY A 392 -9.05 -2.14 -39.88
CA GLY A 392 -7.87 -1.72 -40.63
C GLY A 392 -8.25 -0.57 -41.58
N ASN A 393 -7.36 -0.23 -42.50
CA ASN A 393 -7.53 0.85 -43.46
C ASN A 393 -6.99 0.45 -44.85
N SER A 394 -6.95 1.38 -45.80
CA SER A 394 -6.41 1.13 -47.14
C SER A 394 -4.91 0.77 -47.16
N ARG A 395 -4.14 1.07 -46.11
CA ARG A 395 -2.74 0.66 -45.94
C ARG A 395 -2.63 -0.79 -45.47
N THR A 396 -3.60 -1.32 -44.75
CA THR A 396 -3.53 -2.66 -44.14
C THR A 396 -3.12 -3.74 -45.15
N ASN A 397 -1.99 -4.40 -44.88
CA ASN A 397 -1.47 -5.50 -45.67
C ASN A 397 -1.82 -6.85 -45.02
N ARG A 398 -1.85 -7.89 -45.84
CA ARG A 398 -1.94 -9.27 -45.35
C ARG A 398 -0.74 -9.58 -44.45
N GLY A 399 -0.99 -10.15 -43.27
CA GLY A 399 0.02 -10.39 -42.25
C GLY A 399 0.43 -9.16 -41.45
N ASP A 400 -0.19 -7.99 -41.64
CA ASP A 400 -0.18 -7.00 -40.56
C ASP A 400 -0.97 -7.57 -39.36
N VAL A 401 -0.80 -6.97 -38.19
CA VAL A 401 -1.54 -7.33 -36.97
C VAL A 401 -2.15 -6.09 -36.36
N PHE A 402 -3.11 -6.25 -35.47
CA PHE A 402 -3.60 -5.13 -34.66
C PHE A 402 -3.51 -5.48 -33.17
N TYR A 403 -3.47 -4.43 -32.36
CA TYR A 403 -3.71 -4.49 -30.92
C TYR A 403 -4.91 -3.61 -30.58
N SER A 404 -5.77 -4.04 -29.66
CA SER A 404 -6.87 -3.24 -29.16
C SER A 404 -7.21 -3.55 -27.71
N LYS A 405 -8.02 -2.69 -27.09
CA LYS A 405 -8.67 -3.02 -25.82
C LYS A 405 -9.80 -4.04 -26.09
N ALA A 406 -9.86 -5.11 -25.31
CA ALA A 406 -10.99 -6.06 -25.39
C ALA A 406 -12.24 -5.45 -24.75
N VAL A 407 -13.44 -5.75 -25.24
CA VAL A 407 -14.70 -5.28 -24.62
C VAL A 407 -15.36 -6.27 -23.67
N SER A 408 -14.80 -7.48 -23.55
CA SER A 408 -15.42 -8.54 -22.73
C SER A 408 -15.49 -8.08 -21.27
N LYS A 409 -16.71 -8.00 -20.73
CA LYS A 409 -17.00 -7.60 -19.34
C LYS A 409 -16.91 -8.76 -18.33
N HIS A 410 -16.62 -9.97 -18.79
CA HIS A 410 -16.62 -11.20 -17.97
C HIS A 410 -15.22 -11.74 -17.64
N VAL A 411 -14.18 -11.25 -18.31
CA VAL A 411 -12.78 -11.68 -18.11
C VAL A 411 -11.92 -10.44 -17.89
N VAL A 412 -10.89 -10.56 -17.06
CA VAL A 412 -9.93 -9.49 -16.82
C VAL A 412 -9.25 -9.11 -18.16
N ASN A 413 -9.32 -7.82 -18.51
CA ASN A 413 -8.93 -7.33 -19.84
C ASN A 413 -7.41 -7.15 -19.97
N HIS A 414 -6.79 -8.03 -20.73
CA HIS A 414 -5.37 -7.98 -21.12
C HIS A 414 -5.13 -7.46 -22.54
N GLY A 415 -6.19 -6.95 -23.18
CA GLY A 415 -6.18 -6.51 -24.56
C GLY A 415 -6.59 -7.61 -25.53
N HIS A 416 -6.56 -7.28 -26.81
CA HIS A 416 -6.94 -8.16 -27.90
C HIS A 416 -6.01 -7.96 -29.10
N ALA A 417 -5.78 -9.04 -29.84
CA ALA A 417 -4.90 -9.04 -31.00
C ALA A 417 -5.45 -9.94 -32.10
N GLY A 418 -5.02 -9.67 -33.33
CA GLY A 418 -5.38 -10.48 -34.48
C GLY A 418 -4.55 -10.12 -35.69
N ILE A 419 -4.67 -10.95 -36.72
CA ILE A 419 -3.86 -10.87 -37.94
C ILE A 419 -4.74 -10.60 -39.15
N PHE A 420 -4.34 -9.67 -40.00
CA PHE A 420 -5.07 -9.33 -41.22
C PHE A 420 -4.81 -10.36 -42.31
N VAL A 421 -5.88 -10.78 -42.98
CA VAL A 421 -5.81 -11.83 -43.99
C VAL A 421 -6.35 -11.37 -45.34
N GLU A 422 -7.28 -10.42 -45.40
CA GLU A 422 -7.83 -9.90 -46.66
C GLU A 422 -8.02 -8.38 -46.61
N ASN A 423 -7.64 -7.69 -47.69
CA ASN A 423 -7.95 -6.29 -47.94
C ASN A 423 -8.27 -6.12 -49.44
N PRO A 424 -9.51 -6.38 -49.88
CA PRO A 424 -9.84 -6.48 -51.30
C PRO A 424 -9.88 -5.12 -52.00
N ASP A 425 -10.27 -4.06 -51.29
CA ASP A 425 -10.62 -2.76 -51.87
C ASP A 425 -10.23 -1.56 -50.98
N GLY A 426 -9.55 -1.80 -49.85
CA GLY A 426 -9.23 -0.77 -48.88
C GLY A 426 -10.42 -0.32 -48.02
N ASN A 427 -11.61 -0.89 -48.21
CA ASN A 427 -12.79 -0.57 -47.40
C ASN A 427 -12.73 -1.33 -46.07
N PRO A 428 -12.69 -0.64 -44.92
CA PRO A 428 -12.63 -1.29 -43.62
C PRO A 428 -13.76 -2.30 -43.34
N GLU A 429 -14.94 -2.14 -43.93
CA GLU A 429 -16.04 -3.11 -43.77
C GLU A 429 -15.71 -4.48 -44.39
N ASN A 430 -14.87 -4.49 -45.43
CA ASN A 430 -14.53 -5.67 -46.22
C ASN A 430 -13.17 -6.28 -45.83
N ILE A 431 -12.37 -5.57 -45.03
CA ILE A 431 -11.11 -6.09 -44.50
C ILE A 431 -11.40 -7.27 -43.54
N ALA A 432 -10.68 -8.37 -43.71
CA ALA A 432 -10.83 -9.56 -42.88
C ALA A 432 -9.61 -9.81 -41.99
N THR A 433 -9.87 -10.28 -40.78
CA THR A 433 -8.89 -10.70 -39.78
C THR A 433 -9.17 -12.13 -39.33
N VAL A 434 -8.16 -12.80 -38.80
CA VAL A 434 -8.33 -14.01 -38.00
C VAL A 434 -8.01 -13.70 -36.55
N GLU A 435 -8.92 -14.07 -35.65
CA GLU A 435 -8.91 -13.69 -34.24
C GLU A 435 -9.38 -14.85 -33.36
N ALA A 436 -8.73 -15.06 -32.21
CA ALA A 436 -9.28 -15.90 -31.15
C ALA A 436 -10.23 -15.04 -30.30
N VAL A 437 -11.53 -15.28 -30.40
CA VAL A 437 -12.56 -14.32 -29.94
C VAL A 437 -12.91 -14.52 -28.47
N ASN A 438 -13.42 -15.70 -28.12
CA ASN A 438 -13.81 -16.08 -26.76
C ASN A 438 -14.08 -17.59 -26.67
N ALA A 439 -14.38 -18.08 -25.47
CA ALA A 439 -14.69 -19.49 -25.19
C ALA A 439 -15.82 -20.08 -26.06
N GLU A 440 -16.81 -19.29 -26.47
CA GLU A 440 -17.95 -19.77 -27.27
C GLU A 440 -17.60 -19.90 -28.75
N LYS A 441 -16.81 -18.96 -29.28
CA LYS A 441 -16.53 -18.84 -30.71
C LYS A 441 -15.19 -19.44 -31.12
N GLY A 442 -14.21 -19.54 -30.21
CA GLY A 442 -12.86 -19.97 -30.57
C GLY A 442 -12.19 -19.02 -31.57
N VAL A 443 -11.41 -19.58 -32.49
CA VAL A 443 -10.73 -18.86 -33.57
C VAL A 443 -11.68 -18.68 -34.75
N GLN A 444 -11.86 -17.43 -35.18
CA GLN A 444 -12.80 -17.03 -36.23
C GLN A 444 -12.11 -16.17 -37.28
N LYS A 445 -12.58 -16.28 -38.53
CA LYS A 445 -12.34 -15.29 -39.57
C LYS A 445 -13.47 -14.26 -39.52
N LEU A 446 -13.13 -13.01 -39.24
CA LEU A 446 -14.08 -11.92 -39.06
C LEU A 446 -13.88 -10.88 -40.16
N ARG A 447 -14.96 -10.45 -40.80
CA ARG A 447 -14.94 -9.24 -41.64
C ARG A 447 -15.22 -8.03 -40.77
N GLY A 448 -14.68 -6.88 -41.15
CA GLY A 448 -14.87 -5.63 -40.41
C GLY A 448 -16.32 -5.38 -40.04
N ARG A 449 -17.26 -5.54 -40.99
CA ARG A 449 -18.70 -5.31 -40.76
C ARG A 449 -19.33 -6.22 -39.70
N ASP A 450 -18.74 -7.39 -39.47
CA ASP A 450 -19.23 -8.42 -38.55
C ASP A 450 -18.51 -8.34 -37.19
N ARG A 451 -17.57 -7.39 -37.05
CA ARG A 451 -16.70 -7.27 -35.89
C ARG A 451 -17.39 -6.50 -34.77
N ILE A 452 -17.40 -7.11 -33.59
CA ILE A 452 -17.90 -6.51 -32.36
C ILE A 452 -16.76 -6.55 -31.36
N GLY A 453 -16.52 -5.43 -30.67
CA GLY A 453 -15.76 -5.49 -29.43
C GLY A 453 -14.27 -5.20 -29.51
N VAL A 454 -13.86 -4.40 -30.48
CA VAL A 454 -12.50 -3.87 -30.61
C VAL A 454 -12.55 -2.37 -30.51
N CYS A 455 -12.03 -1.82 -29.41
CA CYS A 455 -11.95 -0.37 -29.22
C CYS A 455 -10.60 0.15 -29.72
N ASN A 456 -10.64 1.14 -30.63
CA ASN A 456 -9.48 1.90 -31.09
C ASN A 456 -8.26 1.02 -31.44
N PRO A 457 -8.36 0.17 -32.48
CA PRO A 457 -7.27 -0.71 -32.86
C PRO A 457 -6.06 0.09 -33.32
N ARG A 458 -4.88 -0.31 -32.83
CA ARG A 458 -3.58 0.14 -33.32
C ARG A 458 -3.09 -0.86 -34.35
N TYR A 459 -2.76 -0.39 -35.54
CA TYR A 459 -2.34 -1.25 -36.64
C TYR A 459 -0.83 -1.35 -36.69
N LEU A 460 -0.33 -2.58 -36.73
CA LEU A 460 1.07 -2.90 -36.57
C LEU A 460 1.54 -3.72 -37.78
N SER A 461 2.65 -3.30 -38.34
CA SER A 461 3.35 -4.08 -39.35
C SER A 461 4.47 -4.86 -38.69
N VAL A 462 4.56 -6.15 -38.99
CA VAL A 462 5.65 -7.00 -38.51
C VAL A 462 6.88 -6.78 -39.39
N LYS A 463 8.04 -6.54 -38.77
CA LYS A 463 9.33 -6.27 -39.41
C LYS A 463 9.92 -7.55 -40.00
N THR A 464 9.36 -7.98 -41.12
CA THR A 464 9.77 -9.17 -41.88
C THR A 464 9.47 -8.98 -43.37
N ASP A 465 9.74 -9.97 -44.21
CA ASP A 465 9.40 -9.97 -45.63
C ASP A 465 7.92 -10.32 -45.88
N ASP A 466 7.44 -10.05 -47.09
CA ASP A 466 6.06 -10.31 -47.49
C ASP A 466 5.72 -11.81 -47.51
N GLU A 467 6.69 -12.67 -47.81
CA GLU A 467 6.48 -14.12 -47.85
C GLU A 467 6.15 -14.65 -46.46
N THR A 468 6.90 -14.23 -45.44
CA THR A 468 6.69 -14.60 -44.05
C THR A 468 5.37 -14.06 -43.52
N ARG A 469 5.01 -12.81 -43.84
CA ARG A 469 3.68 -12.24 -43.52
C ARG A 469 2.55 -13.06 -44.15
N ASN A 470 2.67 -13.42 -45.43
CA ASN A 470 1.66 -14.19 -46.14
C ASN A 470 1.51 -15.61 -45.58
N ARG A 471 2.62 -16.27 -45.21
CA ARG A 471 2.61 -17.58 -44.56
C ARG A 471 2.00 -17.52 -43.16
N ALA A 472 2.30 -16.48 -42.37
CA ALA A 472 1.68 -16.30 -41.05
C ALA A 472 0.16 -16.11 -41.16
N ALA A 473 -0.30 -15.26 -42.09
CA ALA A 473 -1.72 -15.06 -42.36
C ALA A 473 -2.41 -16.36 -42.82
N ALA A 474 -1.80 -17.11 -43.74
CA ALA A 474 -2.34 -18.38 -44.22
C ALA A 474 -2.42 -19.45 -43.10
N TRP A 475 -1.39 -19.51 -42.25
CA TRP A 475 -1.42 -20.39 -41.09
C TRP A 475 -2.54 -20.01 -40.13
N ALA A 476 -2.72 -18.72 -39.82
CA ALA A 476 -3.82 -18.29 -38.95
C ALA A 476 -5.19 -18.67 -39.54
N GLU A 477 -5.41 -18.52 -40.85
CA GLU A 477 -6.63 -18.98 -41.52
C GLU A 477 -6.86 -20.48 -41.36
N SER A 478 -5.80 -21.30 -41.36
CA SER A 478 -5.91 -22.75 -41.11
C SER A 478 -6.37 -23.11 -39.70
N GLN A 479 -6.26 -22.18 -38.75
CA GLN A 479 -6.69 -22.38 -37.35
C GLN A 479 -8.14 -21.96 -37.11
N VAL A 480 -8.88 -21.48 -38.13
CA VAL A 480 -10.30 -21.17 -37.97
C VAL A 480 -11.07 -22.42 -37.56
N GLY A 481 -11.81 -22.33 -36.46
CA GLY A 481 -12.50 -23.46 -35.82
C GLY A 481 -11.78 -24.05 -34.61
N SER A 482 -10.51 -23.72 -34.36
CA SER A 482 -9.82 -24.08 -33.12
C SER A 482 -10.47 -23.43 -31.90
N GLY A 483 -10.35 -24.06 -30.73
CA GLY A 483 -10.97 -23.55 -29.50
C GLY A 483 -10.25 -22.32 -28.92
N TYR A 484 -10.78 -21.79 -27.82
CA TYR A 484 -10.20 -20.64 -27.12
C TYR A 484 -9.46 -21.07 -25.86
N ASN A 485 -8.21 -20.63 -25.72
CA ASN A 485 -7.40 -20.86 -24.52
C ASN A 485 -7.61 -19.70 -23.53
N ASN A 486 -8.16 -19.95 -22.34
CA ASN A 486 -8.31 -18.90 -21.32
C ASN A 486 -7.01 -18.63 -20.52
N ASN A 487 -5.98 -19.47 -20.65
CA ASN A 487 -4.74 -19.34 -19.90
C ASN A 487 -3.71 -18.49 -20.66
N PHE A 488 -3.46 -17.28 -20.15
CA PHE A 488 -2.47 -16.35 -20.69
C PHE A 488 -1.05 -16.54 -20.13
N LEU A 489 -0.85 -17.31 -19.05
CA LEU A 489 0.47 -17.42 -18.39
C LEU A 489 1.39 -18.45 -19.03
N THR A 490 0.84 -19.42 -19.74
CA THR A 490 1.59 -20.59 -20.22
C THR A 490 1.51 -20.73 -21.75
N THR A 491 1.34 -19.62 -22.46
CA THR A 491 1.09 -19.62 -23.91
C THR A 491 2.26 -20.19 -24.70
N ARG A 492 3.50 -19.95 -24.24
CA ARG A 492 4.75 -20.41 -24.88
C ARG A 492 5.18 -21.81 -24.44
N ILE A 493 4.53 -22.38 -23.43
CA ILE A 493 4.85 -23.72 -22.91
C ILE A 493 4.26 -24.78 -23.85
N GLY A 494 5.07 -25.78 -24.21
CA GLY A 494 4.69 -26.86 -25.13
C GLY A 494 4.90 -26.52 -26.60
N GLY A 495 4.23 -27.26 -27.50
CA GLY A 495 4.33 -27.06 -28.95
C GLY A 495 3.67 -25.76 -29.43
N LEU A 496 4.06 -25.27 -30.61
CA LEU A 496 3.45 -24.11 -31.26
C LEU A 496 2.05 -24.41 -31.82
N GLU A 497 1.84 -25.64 -32.29
CA GLU A 497 0.53 -26.11 -32.76
C GLU A 497 -0.29 -26.66 -31.60
N LYS A 498 -1.49 -26.11 -31.41
CA LYS A 498 -2.43 -26.42 -30.32
C LYS A 498 -3.85 -26.46 -30.84
N ASP A 499 -4.72 -27.17 -30.13
CA ASP A 499 -6.16 -27.23 -30.45
C ASP A 499 -6.92 -25.96 -30.00
N GLN A 500 -6.25 -25.09 -29.22
CA GLN A 500 -6.84 -23.88 -28.66
C GLN A 500 -5.83 -22.75 -28.60
N TYR A 501 -6.28 -21.53 -28.87
CA TYR A 501 -5.45 -20.32 -28.80
C TYR A 501 -6.19 -19.17 -28.11
N ASN A 502 -5.43 -18.31 -27.41
CA ASN A 502 -5.88 -16.94 -27.15
C ASN A 502 -5.37 -16.00 -28.24
N CYS A 503 -5.80 -14.74 -28.19
CA CYS A 503 -5.59 -13.78 -29.27
C CYS A 503 -4.10 -13.47 -29.51
N SER A 504 -3.31 -13.21 -28.47
CA SER A 504 -1.87 -12.97 -28.61
C SER A 504 -1.10 -14.24 -28.96
N GLN A 505 -1.48 -15.38 -28.38
CA GLN A 505 -0.86 -16.66 -28.67
C GLN A 505 -1.04 -17.08 -30.13
N LEU A 506 -2.25 -16.90 -30.70
CA LEU A 506 -2.54 -17.20 -32.10
C LEU A 506 -1.61 -16.39 -33.02
N VAL A 507 -1.55 -15.07 -32.81
CA VAL A 507 -0.78 -14.15 -33.63
C VAL A 507 0.73 -14.43 -33.49
N TRP A 508 1.21 -14.64 -32.26
CA TRP A 508 2.60 -15.01 -32.00
C TRP A 508 2.99 -16.34 -32.66
N ALA A 509 2.17 -17.39 -32.49
CA ALA A 509 2.42 -18.71 -33.07
C ALA A 509 2.46 -18.65 -34.60
N ALA A 510 1.59 -17.87 -35.23
CA ALA A 510 1.58 -17.67 -36.68
C ALA A 510 2.93 -17.18 -37.22
N PHE A 511 3.55 -16.20 -36.56
CA PHE A 511 4.85 -15.66 -36.96
C PHE A 511 6.01 -16.57 -36.58
N LYS A 512 5.95 -17.23 -35.42
CA LYS A 512 6.97 -18.24 -35.04
C LYS A 512 7.00 -19.38 -36.05
N ILE A 513 5.85 -19.92 -36.44
CA ILE A 513 5.77 -21.01 -37.42
C ILE A 513 6.19 -20.53 -38.81
N ALA A 514 5.66 -19.40 -39.28
CA ALA A 514 5.99 -18.85 -40.59
C ALA A 514 7.49 -18.56 -40.75
N SER A 515 8.16 -18.06 -39.71
CA SER A 515 9.60 -17.77 -39.75
C SER A 515 10.51 -18.98 -39.54
N GLY A 516 9.97 -20.19 -39.35
CA GLY A 516 10.76 -21.36 -38.95
C GLY A 516 11.35 -21.25 -37.54
N GLY A 517 10.73 -20.44 -36.68
CA GLY A 517 11.09 -20.22 -35.28
C GLY A 517 11.90 -18.96 -35.00
N GLY A 518 12.42 -18.28 -36.04
CA GLY A 518 13.37 -17.17 -35.87
C GLY A 518 12.77 -15.82 -35.46
N LEU A 519 11.47 -15.58 -35.73
CA LEU A 519 10.83 -14.28 -35.49
C LEU A 519 9.89 -14.33 -34.28
N ASP A 520 10.27 -13.66 -33.20
CA ASP A 520 9.45 -13.55 -32.00
C ASP A 520 8.84 -12.15 -31.85
N ILE A 521 7.56 -12.03 -32.20
CA ILE A 521 6.81 -10.77 -32.08
C ILE A 521 6.26 -10.52 -30.68
N GLY A 522 6.61 -11.36 -29.69
CA GLY A 522 6.29 -11.14 -28.27
C GLY A 522 7.48 -10.61 -27.47
N GLU A 523 8.64 -10.40 -28.10
CA GLU A 523 9.83 -9.83 -27.47
C GLU A 523 9.81 -8.29 -27.54
N ARG A 524 9.85 -7.63 -26.38
CA ARG A 524 9.86 -6.16 -26.26
C ARG A 524 11.19 -5.57 -26.71
N TYR A 525 12.30 -6.28 -26.52
CA TYR A 525 13.64 -5.85 -26.91
C TYR A 525 14.45 -7.03 -27.48
N PRO A 526 15.48 -6.76 -28.31
CA PRO A 526 16.36 -7.81 -28.80
C PRO A 526 17.02 -8.59 -27.67
N TYR A 527 17.05 -9.92 -27.78
CA TYR A 527 17.64 -10.82 -26.78
C TYR A 527 16.95 -10.76 -25.40
N GLU A 528 15.64 -10.49 -25.38
CA GLU A 528 14.86 -10.55 -24.16
C GLU A 528 14.93 -11.95 -23.53
N PRO A 529 15.16 -12.06 -22.20
CA PRO A 529 15.10 -13.34 -21.51
C PRO A 529 13.77 -14.05 -21.75
N TYR A 530 13.82 -15.38 -21.87
CA TYR A 530 12.63 -16.19 -22.09
C TYR A 530 11.52 -15.85 -21.08
N GLN A 531 10.29 -15.81 -21.58
CA GLN A 531 9.07 -15.65 -20.80
C GLN A 531 8.13 -16.81 -21.14
N PRO A 532 7.28 -17.28 -20.21
CA PRO A 532 6.33 -18.39 -20.47
C PRO A 532 5.05 -17.91 -21.19
N ALA A 533 4.84 -16.60 -21.22
CA ALA A 533 3.64 -15.94 -21.69
C ALA A 533 3.91 -14.97 -22.84
N VAL A 534 2.90 -14.71 -23.66
CA VAL A 534 2.83 -13.58 -24.59
C VAL A 534 1.49 -12.87 -24.42
N PHE A 535 1.52 -11.64 -23.94
CA PHE A 535 0.33 -10.81 -23.80
C PHE A 535 0.12 -9.96 -25.06
N PRO A 536 -1.11 -9.51 -25.37
CA PRO A 536 -1.37 -8.59 -26.48
C PRO A 536 -0.51 -7.33 -26.44
N LEU A 537 -0.27 -6.80 -25.23
CA LEU A 537 0.61 -5.65 -25.02
C LEU A 537 2.05 -5.92 -25.47
N ASP A 538 2.54 -7.15 -25.36
CA ASP A 538 3.90 -7.49 -25.78
C ASP A 538 4.06 -7.40 -27.29
N ILE A 539 3.01 -7.71 -28.06
CA ILE A 539 2.99 -7.55 -29.53
C ILE A 539 3.01 -6.07 -29.91
N LEU A 540 2.27 -5.24 -29.18
CA LEU A 540 2.27 -3.78 -29.37
C LEU A 540 3.66 -3.17 -29.10
N LEU A 541 4.31 -3.61 -28.03
CA LEU A 541 5.60 -3.09 -27.59
C LEU A 541 6.80 -3.80 -28.23
N SER A 542 6.56 -4.78 -29.11
CA SER A 542 7.63 -5.58 -29.67
C SER A 542 8.57 -4.75 -30.53
N HIS A 543 9.87 -4.99 -30.36
CA HIS A 543 10.87 -4.43 -31.27
C HIS A 543 10.73 -4.95 -32.71
N ASN A 544 9.97 -6.04 -32.91
CA ASN A 544 9.67 -6.64 -34.21
C ASN A 544 8.37 -6.12 -34.84
N THR A 545 7.66 -5.20 -34.20
CA THR A 545 6.48 -4.53 -34.77
C THR A 545 6.76 -3.04 -34.98
N ARG A 546 5.99 -2.43 -35.89
CA ARG A 546 5.98 -0.99 -36.14
C ARG A 546 4.55 -0.54 -36.38
N GLU A 547 4.09 0.40 -35.59
CA GLU A 547 2.78 1.02 -35.83
C GLU A 547 2.75 1.82 -37.13
N PHE A 548 1.58 1.80 -37.76
CA PHE A 548 1.25 2.64 -38.91
C PHE A 548 -0.14 3.26 -38.73
N GLN A 549 -0.37 4.37 -39.44
CA GLN A 549 -1.65 5.07 -39.45
C GLN A 549 -2.57 4.64 -40.59
#